data_AF-A0A7Y4XY95-F1
#
_entry.id   AF-A0A7Y4XY95-F1
#
_cell.length_a   1.000
_cell.length_b   1.000
_cell.length_c   1.000
_cell.angle_alpha   90.00
_cell.angle_beta   90.00
_cell.angle_gamma   90.00
#
_symmetry.space_group_name_H-M   'P 1'
#
loop_
_entity.id
_entity.type
_entity.pdbx_description
1 polymer ?
#
loop_
_entity_poly.entity_id
_entity_poly.type
_entity_poly.pdbx_seq_one_letter_code
_entity_poly.pdbx_strand_id
1 'polypeptide(L)'
;ILSMYGGGFSTVPAYLADLFGTQMVGAIHGRLLTAWATAGILGPVIVNYMREYQMQLGLPREQVYNQTMLILAGMLMIGLLCNLLIRPVADKWFMTDAELMEEKRLAHEKTSDAAALASNQNPVQPSSPIKILLAWLLVLIPLGWGIYKTLLSVRQVF
;
A
#
# COMPACT_ATOMS: atom_id res chain seq x y z
N ILE A 1 -10.89 4.54 14.27
CA ILE A 1 -9.69 4.43 13.39
C ILE A 1 -9.93 3.49 12.22
N LEU A 2 -10.37 2.23 12.44
CA LEU A 2 -10.64 1.28 11.35
C LEU A 2 -11.63 1.83 10.30
N SER A 3 -12.71 2.49 10.73
CA SER A 3 -13.69 3.12 9.83
C SER A 3 -13.13 4.35 9.07
N MET A 4 -12.17 5.08 9.66
CA MET A 4 -11.53 6.23 9.02
C MET A 4 -10.50 5.78 7.97
N TYR A 5 -9.73 4.73 8.27
CA TYR A 5 -8.80 4.12 7.31
C TYR A 5 -9.54 3.42 6.16
N GLY A 6 -10.60 2.66 6.47
CA GLY A 6 -11.42 1.98 5.46
C GLY A 6 -12.16 2.92 4.52
N GLY A 7 -12.65 4.06 5.04
CA GLY A 7 -13.34 5.08 4.24
C GLY A 7 -12.43 5.81 3.26
N GLY A 8 -11.17 6.06 3.62
CA GLY A 8 -10.21 6.70 2.70
C GLY A 8 -9.89 5.80 1.50
N PHE A 9 -9.52 4.54 1.77
CA PHE A 9 -9.14 3.59 0.71
C PHE A 9 -10.31 3.22 -0.21
N SER A 10 -11.55 3.24 0.27
CA SER A 10 -12.72 2.97 -0.58
C SER A 10 -13.00 4.09 -1.59
N THR A 11 -12.65 5.34 -1.26
CA THR A 11 -12.85 6.50 -2.15
C THR A 11 -11.69 6.75 -3.10
N VAL A 12 -10.50 6.18 -2.85
CA VAL A 12 -9.30 6.43 -3.67
C VAL A 12 -9.49 6.02 -5.14
N PRO A 13 -10.07 4.85 -5.49
CA PRO A 13 -10.25 4.48 -6.90
C PRO A 13 -11.19 5.45 -7.65
N ALA A 14 -12.26 5.91 -7.00
CA ALA A 14 -13.17 6.90 -7.58
C ALA A 14 -12.48 8.25 -7.77
N TYR A 15 -11.75 8.74 -6.76
CA TYR A 15 -10.97 9.97 -6.84
C TYR A 15 -9.90 9.93 -7.95
N LEU A 16 -9.21 8.80 -8.10
CA LEU A 16 -8.24 8.61 -9.19
C LEU A 16 -8.92 8.55 -10.56
N ALA A 17 -10.10 7.94 -10.65
CA ALA A 17 -10.88 7.89 -11.88
C ALA A 17 -11.33 9.30 -12.33
N ASP A 18 -11.70 10.16 -11.38
CA ASP A 18 -12.10 11.54 -11.67
C ASP A 18 -10.91 12.40 -12.13
N LEU A 19 -9.70 12.14 -11.59
CA LEU A 19 -8.49 12.90 -11.94
C LEU A 19 -7.77 12.41 -13.21
N PHE A 20 -7.76 11.11 -13.45
CA PHE A 20 -6.95 10.46 -14.49
C PHE A 20 -7.79 9.67 -15.52
N GLY A 21 -9.11 9.64 -15.37
CA GLY A 21 -10.02 8.83 -16.17
C GLY A 21 -10.16 7.38 -15.69
N THR A 22 -11.21 6.72 -16.16
CA THR A 22 -11.58 5.35 -15.76
C THR A 22 -10.76 4.25 -16.45
N GLN A 23 -9.97 4.60 -17.45
CA GLN A 23 -9.34 3.66 -18.37
C GLN A 23 -8.25 2.79 -17.72
N MET A 24 -7.43 3.37 -16.83
CA MET A 24 -6.24 2.73 -16.22
C MET A 24 -6.16 2.93 -14.69
N VAL A 25 -7.31 3.02 -14.00
CA VAL A 25 -7.38 3.29 -12.55
C VAL A 25 -6.63 2.24 -11.73
N GLY A 26 -6.70 0.97 -12.12
CA GLY A 26 -6.02 -0.13 -11.41
C GLY A 26 -4.49 0.00 -11.43
N ALA A 27 -3.90 0.34 -12.58
CA ALA A 27 -2.46 0.51 -12.72
C ALA A 27 -1.95 1.74 -11.94
N ILE A 28 -2.69 2.84 -11.98
CA ILE A 28 -2.37 4.07 -11.24
C ILE A 28 -2.49 3.82 -9.74
N HIS A 29 -3.55 3.14 -9.29
CA HIS A 29 -3.73 2.77 -7.90
C HIS A 29 -2.62 1.84 -7.40
N GLY A 30 -2.16 0.88 -8.23
CA GLY A 30 -1.03 0.02 -7.89
C GLY A 30 0.25 0.81 -7.58
N ARG A 31 0.56 1.84 -8.39
CA ARG A 31 1.70 2.74 -8.12
C ARG A 31 1.52 3.53 -6.83
N LEU A 32 0.29 3.97 -6.55
CA LEU A 32 -0.04 4.65 -5.29
C LEU A 32 0.19 3.73 -4.09
N LEU A 33 -0.21 2.45 -4.17
CA LEU A 33 0.01 1.49 -3.09
C LEU A 33 1.51 1.23 -2.83
N THR A 34 2.33 1.18 -3.88
CA THR A 34 3.79 1.09 -3.72
C THR A 34 4.35 2.31 -2.99
N ALA A 35 3.96 3.53 -3.39
CA ALA A 35 4.38 4.75 -2.71
C ALA A 35 3.93 4.79 -1.24
N TRP A 36 2.71 4.35 -0.96
CA TRP A 36 2.18 4.26 0.40
C TRP A 36 2.97 3.25 1.26
N ALA A 37 3.31 2.09 0.72
CA ALA A 37 4.14 1.11 1.40
C ALA A 37 5.53 1.68 1.74
N THR A 38 6.17 2.38 0.79
CA THR A 38 7.44 3.07 1.05
C THR A 38 7.32 4.11 2.16
N ALA A 39 6.24 4.90 2.17
CA ALA A 39 5.97 5.87 3.23
C ALA A 39 5.81 5.21 4.61
N GLY A 40 5.16 4.03 4.66
CA GLY A 40 5.01 3.24 5.89
C GLY A 40 6.35 2.77 6.49
N ILE A 41 7.35 2.52 5.64
CA ILE A 41 8.71 2.16 6.08
C ILE A 41 9.49 3.42 6.49
N LEU A 42 9.43 4.48 5.69
CA LEU A 42 10.21 5.70 5.92
C LEU A 42 9.74 6.50 7.14
N GLY A 43 8.43 6.52 7.43
CA GLY A 43 7.87 7.29 8.54
C GLY A 43 8.52 6.97 9.89
N PRO A 44 8.48 5.71 10.37
CA PRO A 44 9.13 5.31 11.62
C PRO A 44 10.64 5.56 11.60
N VAL A 45 11.29 5.32 10.46
CA VAL A 45 12.74 5.51 10.33
C VAL A 45 13.12 6.98 10.55
N ILE A 46 12.44 7.91 9.90
CA ILE A 46 12.68 9.36 10.05
C ILE A 46 12.42 9.80 11.49
N VAL A 47 11.30 9.37 12.09
CA VAL A 47 10.94 9.74 13.47
C VAL A 47 11.96 9.21 14.47
N ASN A 48 12.41 7.97 14.32
CA ASN A 48 13.40 7.37 15.20
C ASN A 48 14.75 8.10 15.10
N TYR A 49 15.22 8.42 13.89
CA TYR A 49 16.45 9.18 13.72
C TYR A 49 16.38 10.59 14.29
N MET A 50 15.28 11.30 14.08
CA MET A 50 15.08 12.64 14.64
C MET A 50 15.07 12.61 16.17
N ARG A 51 14.35 11.65 16.76
CA ARG A 51 14.29 11.46 18.21
C ARG A 51 15.68 11.19 18.78
N GLU A 52 16.45 10.30 18.16
CA GLU A 52 17.81 9.95 18.59
C GLU A 52 18.75 11.16 18.51
N TYR A 53 18.69 11.90 17.39
CA TYR A 53 19.45 13.14 17.21
C TYR A 53 19.17 14.18 18.30
N GLN A 54 17.90 14.39 18.65
CA GLN A 54 17.49 15.32 19.71
C GLN A 54 17.94 14.84 21.11
N MET A 55 17.95 13.53 21.38
CA MET A 55 18.47 12.97 22.63
C MET A 55 20.00 13.13 22.74
N GLN A 56 20.74 12.97 21.65
CA GLN A 56 22.20 13.17 21.62
C GLN A 56 22.61 14.63 21.88
N LEU A 57 21.77 15.59 21.50
CA LEU A 57 21.93 17.00 21.84
C LEU A 57 21.67 17.31 23.33
N GLY A 58 21.31 16.31 24.14
CA GLY A 58 21.06 16.47 25.57
C GLY A 58 19.72 17.13 25.90
N LEU A 59 18.78 17.20 24.94
CA LEU A 59 17.48 17.82 25.16
C LEU A 59 16.63 16.99 26.15
N PRO A 60 15.88 17.65 27.06
CA PRO A 60 14.96 16.96 27.96
C PRO A 60 13.85 16.26 27.16
N ARG A 61 13.43 15.08 27.62
CA ARG A 61 12.50 14.18 26.91
C ARG A 61 11.17 14.83 26.51
N GLU A 62 10.69 15.76 27.32
CA GLU A 62 9.48 16.54 27.05
C GLU A 62 9.64 17.40 25.79
N GLN A 63 10.79 18.04 25.64
CA GLN A 63 11.07 18.91 24.50
C GLN A 63 11.27 18.11 23.21
N VAL A 64 11.91 16.94 23.30
CA VAL A 64 12.05 15.99 22.17
C VAL A 64 10.67 15.61 21.62
N TYR A 65 9.71 15.29 22.50
CA TYR A 65 8.36 14.93 22.09
C TYR A 65 7.63 16.10 21.41
N ASN A 66 7.66 17.29 22.03
CA ASN A 66 6.99 18.47 21.50
C ASN A 66 7.56 18.88 20.13
N GLN A 67 8.89 18.91 19.99
CA GLN A 67 9.54 19.21 18.71
C GLN A 67 9.24 18.16 17.65
N THR A 68 9.32 16.87 17.99
CA THR A 68 8.97 15.77 17.08
C THR A 68 7.53 15.92 16.57
N MET A 69 6.58 16.23 17.47
CA MET A 69 5.18 16.40 17.11
C MET A 69 4.94 17.63 16.22
N LEU A 70 5.63 18.75 16.48
CA LEU A 70 5.58 19.93 15.62
C LEU A 70 6.16 19.68 14.23
N ILE A 71 7.25 18.91 14.12
CA ILE A 71 7.86 18.54 12.83
C ILE A 71 6.90 17.64 12.04
N LEU A 72 6.27 16.66 12.70
CA LEU A 72 5.26 15.82 12.07
C LEU A 72 4.04 16.62 11.62
N ALA A 73 3.58 17.59 12.42
CA ALA A 73 2.52 18.52 12.02
C ALA A 73 2.94 19.36 10.80
N GLY A 74 4.18 19.85 10.75
CA GLY A 74 4.73 20.56 9.59
C GLY A 74 4.77 19.69 8.33
N MET A 75 5.20 18.43 8.45
CA MET A 75 5.18 17.47 7.35
C MET A 75 3.76 17.20 6.83
N LEU A 76 2.77 17.18 7.74
CA LEU A 76 1.36 17.03 7.37
C LEU A 76 0.82 18.27 6.65
N MET A 77 1.23 19.48 7.07
CA MET A 77 0.90 20.72 6.36
C MET A 77 1.49 20.76 4.94
N ILE A 78 2.72 20.28 4.77
CA ILE A 78 3.33 20.13 3.45
C ILE A 78 2.54 19.11 2.61
N GLY A 79 2.18 17.97 3.21
CA GLY A 79 1.34 16.95 2.55
C GLY A 79 -0.03 17.50 2.11
N LEU A 80 -0.66 18.32 2.96
CA LEU A 80 -1.91 19.01 2.65
C LEU A 80 -1.75 19.98 1.48
N LEU A 81 -0.67 20.77 1.47
CA LEU A 81 -0.38 21.69 0.38
C LEU A 81 -0.16 20.93 -0.93
N CYS A 82 0.68 19.88 -0.91
CA CYS A 82 0.87 19.00 -2.06
C CYS A 82 -0.45 18.40 -2.56
N ASN A 83 -1.35 18.01 -1.66
CA ASN A 83 -2.67 17.49 -2.02
C ASN A 83 -3.54 18.57 -2.71
N LEU A 84 -3.51 19.81 -2.22
CA LEU A 84 -4.25 20.94 -2.81
C LEU A 84 -3.73 21.33 -4.21
N LEU A 85 -2.45 21.08 -4.50
CA LEU A 85 -1.85 21.35 -5.81
C LEU A 85 -2.22 20.30 -6.87
N ILE A 86 -2.81 19.16 -6.49
CA ILE A 86 -3.24 18.13 -7.42
C ILE A 86 -4.40 18.67 -8.26
N ARG A 87 -4.26 18.59 -9.59
CA ARG A 87 -5.28 19.03 -10.56
C ARG A 87 -5.61 17.87 -11.52
N PRO A 88 -6.81 17.90 -12.16
CA PRO A 88 -7.15 16.94 -13.19
C PRO A 88 -6.12 16.94 -14.31
N VAL A 89 -5.79 15.75 -14.83
CA VAL A 89 -4.85 15.63 -15.96
C VAL A 89 -5.50 16.20 -17.22
N ALA A 90 -4.73 16.90 -18.05
CA ALA A 90 -5.25 17.49 -19.28
C ALA A 90 -5.61 16.43 -20.33
N ASP A 91 -6.68 16.68 -21.09
CA ASP A 91 -7.26 15.76 -22.09
C ASP A 91 -6.27 15.25 -23.15
N LYS A 92 -5.21 16.01 -23.42
CA LYS A 92 -4.16 15.64 -24.38
C LYS A 92 -3.27 14.45 -23.97
N TRP A 93 -3.30 14.06 -22.69
CA TRP A 93 -2.53 12.93 -22.16
C TRP A 93 -3.33 11.64 -22.12
N PHE A 94 -4.62 11.70 -22.45
CA PHE A 94 -5.44 10.51 -22.58
C PHE A 94 -5.15 9.82 -23.90
N MET A 95 -5.12 8.48 -23.86
CA MET A 95 -5.00 7.68 -25.07
C MET A 95 -6.27 7.77 -25.89
N THR A 96 -6.09 7.77 -27.21
CA THR A 96 -7.22 7.71 -28.16
C THR A 96 -7.92 6.36 -28.04
N ASP A 97 -9.22 6.28 -28.32
CA ASP A 97 -9.99 5.03 -28.17
C ASP A 97 -9.40 3.85 -28.96
N ALA A 98 -8.83 4.13 -30.14
CA ALA A 98 -8.18 3.14 -30.99
C ALA A 98 -6.88 2.57 -30.36
N GLU A 99 -6.06 3.43 -29.75
CA GLU A 99 -4.81 3.01 -29.09
C GLU A 99 -5.10 2.21 -27.83
N LEU A 100 -6.15 2.60 -27.11
CA LEU A 100 -6.60 1.95 -25.89
C LEU A 100 -7.15 0.54 -26.17
N MET A 101 -7.91 0.39 -27.25
CA MET A 101 -8.38 -0.93 -27.71
C MET A 101 -7.21 -1.85 -28.05
N GLU A 102 -6.17 -1.32 -28.71
CA GLU A 102 -4.98 -2.10 -29.04
C GLU A 102 -4.17 -2.46 -27.79
N GLU A 103 -3.98 -1.53 -26.85
CA GLU A 103 -3.35 -1.84 -25.56
C GLU A 103 -4.13 -2.89 -24.76
N LYS A 104 -5.48 -2.80 -24.74
CA LYS A 104 -6.32 -3.81 -24.11
C LYS A 104 -6.20 -5.16 -24.79
N ARG A 105 -6.11 -5.19 -26.13
CA ARG A 105 -5.90 -6.41 -26.92
C ARG A 105 -4.55 -7.03 -26.57
N LEU A 106 -3.48 -6.25 -26.58
CA LEU A 106 -2.12 -6.68 -26.22
C LEU A 106 -2.02 -7.14 -24.76
N ALA A 107 -2.70 -6.45 -23.84
CA ALA A 107 -2.76 -6.84 -22.43
C ALA A 107 -3.53 -8.16 -22.26
N HIS A 108 -4.67 -8.33 -22.94
CA HIS A 108 -5.42 -9.59 -22.94
C HIS A 108 -4.59 -10.73 -23.55
N GLU A 109 -3.90 -10.48 -24.67
CA GLU A 109 -3.03 -11.44 -25.35
C GLU A 109 -1.87 -11.87 -24.43
N LYS A 110 -1.20 -10.91 -23.77
CA LYS A 110 -0.12 -11.19 -22.80
C LYS A 110 -0.61 -11.93 -21.55
N THR A 111 -1.83 -11.64 -21.10
CA THR A 111 -2.45 -12.35 -19.96
C THR A 111 -2.87 -13.75 -20.38
N SER A 112 -3.39 -13.92 -21.61
CA SER A 112 -3.70 -15.22 -22.18
C SER A 112 -2.43 -16.02 -22.48
N ASP A 113 -1.32 -15.38 -22.85
CA ASP A 113 -0.02 -16.02 -23.07
C ASP A 113 0.64 -16.41 -21.75
N ALA A 114 0.53 -15.58 -20.71
CA ALA A 114 0.96 -15.95 -19.36
C ALA A 114 0.11 -17.09 -18.79
N ALA A 115 -1.21 -17.06 -19.03
CA ALA A 115 -2.11 -18.16 -18.70
C ALA A 115 -1.86 -19.40 -19.58
N ALA A 116 -1.48 -19.23 -20.84
CA ALA A 116 -1.14 -20.30 -21.77
C ALA A 116 0.23 -20.91 -21.46
N LEU A 117 1.20 -20.13 -20.97
CA LEU A 117 2.45 -20.62 -20.39
C LEU A 117 2.18 -21.36 -19.08
N ALA A 118 1.25 -20.88 -18.27
CA ALA A 118 0.80 -21.58 -17.07
C ALA A 118 0.00 -22.86 -17.39
N SER A 119 -0.68 -22.92 -18.55
CA SER A 119 -1.41 -24.11 -19.02
C SER A 119 -0.58 -25.07 -19.88
N ASN A 120 0.55 -24.62 -20.46
CA ASN A 120 1.56 -25.47 -21.10
C ASN A 120 2.51 -26.11 -20.08
N GLN A 121 2.39 -25.76 -18.80
CA GLN A 121 2.76 -26.69 -17.74
C GLN A 121 1.75 -27.83 -17.79
N ASN A 122 2.24 -29.06 -17.98
CA ASN A 122 1.48 -30.31 -18.00
C ASN A 122 0.18 -30.24 -17.17
N PRO A 123 -0.95 -30.82 -17.66
CA PRO A 123 -2.27 -30.66 -17.06
C PRO A 123 -2.15 -30.76 -15.56
N VAL A 124 -2.55 -29.70 -14.85
CA VAL A 124 -2.52 -29.64 -13.39
C VAL A 124 -3.18 -30.92 -12.88
N GLN A 125 -2.35 -31.89 -12.47
CA GLN A 125 -2.81 -33.00 -11.65
C GLN A 125 -3.63 -32.36 -10.53
N PRO A 126 -4.85 -32.84 -10.25
CA PRO A 126 -5.75 -32.21 -9.29
C PRO A 126 -4.93 -31.86 -8.07
N SER A 127 -4.73 -30.56 -7.82
CA SER A 127 -3.75 -30.10 -6.85
C SER A 127 -4.12 -30.75 -5.52
N SER A 128 -3.29 -31.71 -5.09
CA SER A 128 -3.60 -32.54 -3.92
C SER A 128 -4.02 -31.61 -2.78
N PRO A 129 -5.13 -31.88 -2.09
CA PRO A 129 -5.66 -31.02 -1.02
C PRO A 129 -4.58 -30.68 0.03
N ILE A 130 -3.56 -31.54 0.16
CA ILE A 130 -2.38 -31.34 0.98
C ILE A 130 -1.54 -30.11 0.59
N LYS A 131 -1.38 -29.78 -0.69
CA LYS A 131 -0.61 -28.59 -1.11
C LYS A 131 -1.35 -27.30 -0.76
N ILE A 132 -2.68 -27.30 -0.91
CA ILE A 132 -3.54 -26.18 -0.51
C ILE A 132 -3.52 -26.04 1.01
N LEU A 133 -3.63 -27.15 1.75
CA LEU A 133 -3.52 -27.18 3.21
C LEU A 133 -2.15 -26.65 3.69
N LEU A 134 -1.06 -27.06 3.05
CA LEU A 134 0.29 -26.58 3.36
C LEU A 134 0.44 -25.08 3.08
N ALA A 135 -0.13 -24.57 1.97
CA ALA A 135 -0.12 -23.14 1.68
C ALA A 135 -0.92 -22.34 2.73
N TRP A 136 -2.09 -22.84 3.15
CA TRP A 136 -2.86 -22.24 4.23
C TRP A 136 -2.17 -22.35 5.59
N LEU A 137 -1.51 -23.47 5.90
CA LEU A 137 -0.73 -23.63 7.13
C LEU A 137 0.46 -22.67 7.16
N LEU A 138 1.15 -22.45 6.05
CA LEU A 138 2.26 -21.50 5.96
C LEU A 138 1.81 -20.06 6.28
N VAL A 139 0.56 -19.71 5.99
CA VAL A 139 -0.04 -18.42 6.35
C VAL A 139 -0.60 -18.43 7.78
N LEU A 140 -1.29 -19.50 8.18
CA LEU A 140 -1.98 -19.59 9.48
C LEU A 140 -1.04 -19.81 10.66
N ILE A 141 0.10 -20.49 10.47
CA ILE A 141 1.06 -20.75 11.55
C ILE A 141 1.69 -19.44 12.07
N PRO A 142 2.25 -18.55 11.22
CA PRO A 142 2.75 -17.26 11.69
C PRO A 142 1.66 -16.36 12.27
N LEU A 143 0.47 -16.37 11.67
CA LEU A 143 -0.68 -15.59 12.13
C LEU A 143 -1.13 -16.03 13.53
N GLY A 144 -1.30 -17.33 13.74
CA GLY A 144 -1.68 -17.93 15.02
C GLY A 144 -0.62 -17.68 16.10
N TRP A 145 0.66 -17.78 15.75
CA TRP A 145 1.76 -17.45 16.67
C TRP A 145 1.74 -15.97 17.09
N GLY A 146 1.50 -15.05 16.16
CA GLY A 146 1.35 -13.62 16.46
C GLY A 146 0.19 -13.33 17.41
N ILE A 147 -0.97 -13.97 17.18
CA ILE A 147 -2.14 -13.87 18.07
C ILE A 147 -1.82 -14.41 19.46
N TYR A 148 -1.16 -15.58 19.56
CA TYR A 148 -0.76 -16.18 20.83
C TYR A 148 0.20 -15.27 21.63
N LYS A 149 1.22 -14.71 20.97
CA LYS A 149 2.16 -13.77 21.60
C LYS A 149 1.47 -12.52 22.10
N THR A 150 0.49 -12.01 21.36
CA THR A 150 -0.31 -10.84 21.76
C THR A 150 -1.14 -11.17 23.00
N LEU A 151 -1.82 -12.32 23.03
CA LEU A 151 -2.60 -12.78 24.18
C LEU A 151 -1.75 -12.97 25.44
N LEU A 152 -0.55 -13.54 25.31
CA LEU A 152 0.38 -13.66 26.44
C LEU A 152 0.79 -12.29 27.00
N SER A 153 1.10 -11.34 26.12
CA SER A 153 1.47 -9.99 26.55
C SER A 153 0.32 -9.29 27.28
N VAL A 154 -0.92 -9.46 26.81
CA VAL A 154 -2.11 -8.89 27.48
C VAL A 154 -2.28 -9.48 28.88
N ARG A 155 -2.08 -10.79 29.02
CA ARG A 155 -2.24 -11.50 30.31
C ARG A 155 -1.16 -11.19 31.35
N GLN A 156 -0.08 -10.53 30.96
CA GLN A 156 0.98 -10.05 31.87
C GLN A 156 0.76 -8.60 32.32
N VAL A 157 -0.09 -7.85 31.60
CA VAL A 157 -0.40 -6.44 31.88
C VAL A 157 -1.65 -6.29 32.77
N PHE A 158 -2.53 -7.30 32.76
CA PHE A 158 -3.67 -7.45 33.69
C PHE A 158 -3.34 -8.46 34.79
#